data_AF-A0A930NPF1-F1
#
_entry.id   AF-A0A930NPF1-F1
#
_cell.length_a   1.000
_cell.length_b   1.000
_cell.length_c   1.000
_cell.angle_alpha   90.00
_cell.angle_beta   90.00
_cell.angle_gamma   90.00
#
_symmetry.space_group_name_H-M   'P 1'
#
loop_
_entity.id
_entity.type
_entity.pdbx_description
1 polymer ?
#
loop_
_entity_poly.entity_id
_entity_poly.type
_entity_poly.pdbx_seq_one_letter_code
_entity_poly.pdbx_strand_id
1 'polypeptide(L)'
;MKRTLLLVLTVFTNILLANAEPITQARALSIATKYISNPKLSNDTPKTRSSQANEQPAYYIFTNPNDKKFVIISGESKLNELVGYGDKMTENPNDQPPYFKLFLKEYERVVKEVRSKAATTTPQRPIKRKV
;
A
#
# COMPACT_ATOMS: atom_id res chain seq x y z
N MET A 1 45.90 18.99 33.04
CA MET A 1 44.64 18.30 33.38
C MET A 1 43.69 18.45 32.20
N LYS A 2 43.31 17.34 31.55
CA LYS A 2 42.58 17.32 30.28
C LYS A 2 41.07 17.31 30.58
N ARG A 3 40.34 18.37 30.22
CA ARG A 3 38.88 18.43 30.38
C ARG A 3 38.22 17.96 29.10
N THR A 4 37.97 16.65 29.01
CA THR A 4 37.11 16.06 27.99
C THR A 4 35.66 16.42 28.31
N LEU A 5 35.10 17.41 27.60
CA LEU A 5 33.68 17.72 27.61
C LEU A 5 33.01 16.87 26.51
N LEU A 6 32.40 15.78 26.91
CA LEU A 6 31.68 14.85 26.03
C LEU A 6 30.25 15.36 25.85
N LEU A 7 29.95 15.97 24.70
CA LEU A 7 28.60 16.41 24.33
C LEU A 7 27.80 15.20 23.83
N VAL A 8 26.73 14.90 24.55
CA VAL A 8 25.82 13.77 24.36
C VAL A 8 25.02 13.94 23.06
N LEU A 9 25.24 13.03 22.11
CA LEU A 9 24.43 12.88 20.90
C LEU A 9 23.12 12.17 21.28
N THR A 10 22.02 12.91 21.36
CA THR A 10 20.68 12.35 21.58
C THR A 10 20.27 11.52 20.36
N VAL A 11 20.30 10.20 20.50
CA VAL A 11 19.80 9.26 19.50
C VAL A 11 18.27 9.36 19.48
N PHE A 12 17.72 9.93 18.41
CA PHE A 12 16.30 9.85 18.07
C PHE A 12 15.95 8.38 17.79
N THR A 13 15.58 7.64 18.84
CA THR A 13 15.06 6.28 18.69
C THR A 13 13.62 6.38 18.19
N ASN A 14 13.45 6.42 16.87
CA ASN A 14 12.15 6.15 16.25
C ASN A 14 11.81 4.68 16.51
N ILE A 15 11.13 4.41 17.62
CA ILE A 15 10.45 3.13 17.82
C ILE A 15 9.29 3.12 16.84
N LEU A 16 9.56 2.69 15.60
CA LEU A 16 8.51 2.36 14.64
C LEU A 16 7.73 1.20 15.24
N LEU A 17 6.60 1.51 15.87
CA LEU A 17 5.57 0.54 16.18
C LEU A 17 5.23 -0.14 14.85
N ALA A 18 5.60 -1.41 14.71
CA ALA A 18 5.38 -2.23 13.51
C ALA A 18 3.91 -2.62 13.34
N ASN A 19 3.01 -1.63 13.43
CA ASN A 19 1.68 -1.75 12.87
C ASN A 19 1.86 -1.55 11.37
N ALA A 20 1.44 -2.54 10.59
CA ALA A 20 1.43 -2.45 9.14
C ALA A 20 0.44 -1.34 8.73
N GLU A 21 0.91 -0.10 8.66
CA GLU A 21 0.11 1.04 8.22
C GLU A 21 -0.26 0.83 6.75
N PRO A 22 -1.50 1.14 6.34
CA PRO A 22 -1.91 1.01 4.95
C PRO A 22 -0.96 1.75 4.00
N ILE A 23 -0.75 1.22 2.79
CA ILE A 23 0.10 1.89 1.81
C ILE A 23 -0.62 3.16 1.35
N THR A 24 -0.04 4.33 1.62
CA THR A 24 -0.58 5.62 1.18
C THR A 24 -0.42 5.81 -0.33
N GLN A 25 -1.26 6.66 -0.93
CA GLN A 25 -1.14 6.98 -2.36
C GLN A 25 0.26 7.54 -2.71
N ALA A 26 0.84 8.37 -1.84
CA ALA A 26 2.18 8.93 -2.04
C ALA A 26 3.25 7.83 -2.03
N ARG A 27 3.16 6.87 -1.09
CA ARG A 27 4.04 5.71 -1.06
C ARG A 27 3.83 4.83 -2.31
N ALA A 28 2.59 4.59 -2.69
CA ALA A 28 2.26 3.80 -3.87
C ALA A 28 2.81 4.44 -5.16
N LEU A 29 2.71 5.77 -5.28
CA LEU A 29 3.30 6.53 -6.37
C LEU A 29 4.83 6.37 -6.41
N SER A 30 5.50 6.47 -5.26
CA SER A 30 6.95 6.25 -5.16
C SER A 30 7.38 4.82 -5.51
N ILE A 31 6.51 3.83 -5.32
CA ILE A 31 6.80 2.44 -5.75
C ILE A 31 6.59 2.33 -7.27
N ALA A 32 5.52 2.94 -7.79
CA ALA A 32 5.18 2.90 -9.21
C ALA A 32 6.27 3.48 -10.13
N THR A 33 7.03 4.48 -9.66
CA THR A 33 8.15 5.07 -10.43
C THR A 33 9.26 4.07 -10.76
N LYS A 34 9.33 2.94 -10.06
CA LYS A 34 10.27 1.85 -10.37
C LYS A 34 9.88 1.05 -11.61
N TYR A 35 8.61 1.09 -12.01
CA TYR A 35 8.04 0.25 -13.06
C TYR A 35 7.62 1.02 -14.30
N ILE A 36 7.16 2.26 -14.13
CA ILE A 36 6.79 3.15 -15.23
C ILE A 36 7.35 4.55 -15.00
N SER A 37 7.77 5.23 -16.06
CA SER A 37 8.19 6.62 -15.98
C SER A 37 6.98 7.52 -15.73
N ASN A 38 7.16 8.64 -15.03
CA ASN A 38 6.13 9.67 -14.81
C ASN A 38 4.72 9.11 -14.50
N PRO A 39 4.57 8.20 -13.51
CA PRO A 39 3.30 7.57 -13.19
C PRO A 39 2.24 8.60 -12.84
N LYS A 40 1.05 8.43 -13.41
CA LYS A 40 -0.16 9.19 -13.08
C LYS A 40 -1.20 8.23 -12.54
N LEU A 41 -1.91 8.65 -11.49
CA LEU A 41 -2.97 7.84 -10.93
C LEU A 41 -4.09 7.67 -11.97
N SER A 42 -4.47 6.42 -12.24
CA SER A 42 -5.59 6.12 -13.12
C SER A 42 -6.92 6.41 -12.43
N ASN A 43 -7.89 6.87 -13.22
CA ASN A 43 -9.28 7.06 -12.78
C ASN A 43 -9.97 5.76 -12.34
N ASP A 44 -9.41 4.61 -12.75
CA ASP A 44 -9.88 3.26 -12.43
C ASP A 44 -9.46 2.75 -11.07
N THR A 45 -8.58 3.50 -10.41
CA THR A 45 -8.30 3.25 -9.01
C THR A 45 -9.60 3.40 -8.23
N PRO A 46 -10.04 2.37 -7.47
CA PRO A 46 -11.26 2.45 -6.67
C PRO A 46 -11.25 3.72 -5.82
N LYS A 47 -12.23 4.59 -6.06
CA LYS A 47 -12.40 5.82 -5.29
C LYS A 47 -13.06 5.45 -3.96
N THR A 48 -12.28 5.16 -2.94
CA THR A 48 -12.80 4.78 -1.61
C THR A 48 -13.29 5.95 -0.76
N ARG A 49 -13.78 7.04 -1.37
CA ARG A 49 -14.60 8.00 -0.61
C ARG A 49 -16.03 7.47 -0.51
N SER A 50 -16.22 6.43 0.31
CA SER A 50 -17.49 6.27 1.00
C SER A 50 -17.65 7.47 1.94
N SER A 51 -18.82 8.09 1.93
CA SER A 51 -19.20 9.22 2.79
C SER A 51 -19.17 8.91 4.30
N GLN A 52 -18.86 7.68 4.68
CA GLN A 52 -18.69 7.24 6.06
C GLN A 52 -17.31 6.56 6.21
N ALA A 53 -16.36 7.28 6.80
CA ALA A 53 -15.04 6.85 7.30
C ALA A 53 -13.97 6.38 6.29
N ASN A 54 -12.91 7.19 6.13
CA ASN A 54 -11.47 6.85 6.07
C ASN A 54 -10.97 5.50 5.50
N GLU A 55 -11.67 4.84 4.57
CA GLU A 55 -11.21 3.57 4.01
C GLU A 55 -10.14 3.77 2.93
N GLN A 56 -8.96 3.23 3.17
CA GLN A 56 -7.87 3.17 2.21
C GLN A 56 -8.27 2.30 1.00
N PRO A 57 -7.96 2.69 -0.25
CA PRO A 57 -8.22 1.81 -1.40
C PRO A 57 -7.49 0.47 -1.26
N ALA A 58 -8.04 -0.57 -1.88
CA ALA A 58 -7.43 -1.91 -1.85
C ALA A 58 -6.12 -1.93 -2.65
N TYR A 59 -6.05 -1.15 -3.74
CA TYR A 59 -4.90 -0.98 -4.60
C TYR A 59 -4.94 0.38 -5.30
N TYR A 60 -3.83 0.77 -5.90
CA TYR A 60 -3.66 1.93 -6.77
C TYR A 60 -3.24 1.47 -8.16
N ILE A 61 -3.83 2.02 -9.21
CA ILE A 61 -3.38 1.80 -10.58
C ILE A 61 -2.71 3.08 -11.06
N PHE A 62 -1.46 2.99 -11.49
CA PHE A 62 -0.74 4.08 -12.15
C PHE A 62 -0.52 3.75 -13.62
N THR A 63 -0.71 4.74 -14.48
CA THR A 63 -0.47 4.68 -15.92
C THR A 63 0.48 5.80 -16.34
N ASN A 64 0.99 5.73 -17.56
CA ASN A 64 1.69 6.85 -18.21
C ASN A 64 0.85 7.30 -19.42
N PRO A 65 0.69 8.60 -19.69
CA PRO A 65 -0.10 9.08 -20.82
C PRO A 65 0.49 8.76 -22.20
N ASN A 66 1.79 8.42 -22.27
CA ASN A 66 2.53 8.24 -23.50
C ASN A 66 2.56 6.78 -23.97
N ASP A 67 2.13 5.83 -23.14
CA ASP A 67 2.03 4.42 -23.51
C ASP A 67 0.86 3.74 -22.79
N LYS A 68 0.57 2.49 -23.15
CA LYS A 68 -0.52 1.71 -22.55
C LYS A 68 -0.06 0.96 -21.29
N LYS A 69 1.05 1.39 -20.67
CA LYS A 69 1.56 0.72 -19.47
C LYS A 69 0.76 1.06 -18.24
N PHE A 70 0.67 0.06 -17.38
CA PHE A 70 0.07 0.19 -16.07
C PHE A 70 0.90 -0.55 -15.03
N VAL A 71 0.82 -0.07 -13.80
CA VAL A 71 1.31 -0.78 -12.61
C VAL A 71 0.25 -0.70 -11.51
N ILE A 72 0.01 -1.82 -10.85
CA ILE A 72 -0.95 -1.97 -9.76
C ILE A 72 -0.15 -2.14 -8.48
N ILE A 73 -0.33 -1.21 -7.54
CA ILE A 73 0.35 -1.20 -6.25
C ILE A 73 -0.68 -1.48 -5.15
N SER A 74 -0.36 -2.36 -4.22
CA SER A 74 -1.22 -2.68 -3.08
C SER A 74 -1.49 -1.44 -2.23
N GLY A 75 -2.72 -1.30 -1.72
CA GLY A 75 -3.05 -0.38 -0.63
C GLY A 75 -2.92 -1.01 0.76
N GLU A 76 -2.60 -2.31 0.82
CA GLU A 76 -2.47 -3.12 2.03
C GLU A 76 -1.00 -3.54 2.23
N SER A 77 -0.38 -3.07 3.31
CA SER A 77 1.05 -3.29 3.57
C SER A 77 1.37 -4.68 4.09
N LYS A 78 0.37 -5.46 4.52
CA LYS A 78 0.52 -6.88 4.85
C LYS A 78 0.57 -7.80 3.63
N LEU A 79 0.31 -7.27 2.44
CA LEU A 79 0.40 -7.96 1.15
C LEU A 79 1.61 -7.46 0.36
N ASN A 80 1.96 -8.17 -0.73
CA ASN A 80 2.99 -7.72 -1.66
C ASN A 80 2.69 -6.31 -2.18
N GLU A 81 3.70 -5.44 -2.17
CA GLU A 81 3.53 -4.05 -2.59
C GLU A 81 3.20 -3.94 -4.08
N LEU A 82 3.82 -4.76 -4.92
CA LEU A 82 3.50 -4.87 -6.35
C LEU A 82 2.46 -5.97 -6.56
N VAL A 83 1.33 -5.61 -7.17
CA VAL A 83 0.24 -6.54 -7.49
C VAL A 83 0.35 -7.04 -8.92
N GLY A 84 0.72 -6.17 -9.86
CA GLY A 84 0.92 -6.52 -11.26
C GLY A 84 1.33 -5.32 -12.11
N TYR A 85 1.83 -5.57 -13.32
CA TYR A 85 2.16 -4.54 -14.31
C TYR A 85 1.96 -5.10 -15.72
N GLY A 86 1.83 -4.22 -16.70
CA GLY A 86 1.66 -4.61 -18.10
C GLY A 86 1.62 -3.41 -19.03
N ASP A 87 1.35 -3.64 -20.32
CA ASP A 87 1.44 -2.66 -21.41
C ASP A 87 0.20 -2.59 -22.32
N LYS A 88 -0.94 -3.15 -21.87
CA LYS A 88 -2.20 -3.20 -22.62
C LYS A 88 -3.38 -2.59 -21.85
N MET A 89 -3.15 -1.51 -21.12
CA MET A 89 -4.24 -0.75 -20.50
C MET A 89 -5.14 -0.13 -21.58
N THR A 90 -6.45 -0.22 -21.41
CA THR A 90 -7.41 0.52 -22.24
C THR A 90 -7.65 1.91 -21.67
N GLU A 91 -7.91 2.90 -22.53
CA GLU A 91 -8.25 4.27 -22.08
C GLU A 91 -9.63 4.32 -21.44
N ASN A 92 -10.57 3.54 -21.97
CA ASN A 92 -11.89 3.36 -21.42
C ASN A 92 -11.89 2.13 -20.48
N PRO A 93 -12.27 2.30 -19.21
CA PRO A 93 -12.27 1.22 -18.22
C PRO A 93 -13.26 0.10 -18.57
N ASN A 94 -14.32 0.45 -19.29
CA ASN A 94 -15.33 -0.49 -19.74
C ASN A 94 -14.81 -1.45 -20.80
N ASP A 95 -13.74 -1.08 -21.50
CA ASP A 95 -13.14 -1.90 -22.57
C ASP A 95 -12.05 -2.85 -22.05
N GLN A 96 -11.69 -2.72 -20.77
CA GLN A 96 -10.66 -3.56 -20.15
C GLN A 96 -11.12 -5.03 -20.12
N PRO A 97 -10.21 -6.02 -20.35
CA PRO A 97 -10.59 -7.42 -20.48
C PRO A 97 -11.35 -7.95 -19.25
N PRO A 98 -12.35 -8.83 -19.42
CA PRO A 98 -13.13 -9.38 -18.31
C PRO A 98 -12.28 -10.00 -17.20
N TYR A 99 -11.22 -10.72 -17.56
CA TYR A 99 -10.30 -11.33 -16.59
C TYR A 99 -9.51 -10.30 -15.77
N PHE A 100 -9.18 -9.14 -16.35
CA PHE A 100 -8.50 -8.07 -15.62
C PHE A 100 -9.44 -7.45 -14.57
N LYS A 101 -10.70 -7.20 -14.96
CA LYS A 101 -11.73 -6.71 -14.02
C LYS A 101 -11.99 -7.72 -12.90
N LEU A 102 -12.07 -9.00 -13.24
CA LEU A 102 -12.24 -10.09 -12.27
C LEU A 102 -11.04 -10.15 -11.30
N PHE A 103 -9.82 -10.06 -11.82
CA PHE A 103 -8.60 -10.04 -11.01
C PHE A 103 -8.64 -8.90 -9.98
N LEU A 104 -8.94 -7.67 -10.42
CA LEU A 104 -9.04 -6.52 -9.53
C LEU A 104 -10.10 -6.71 -8.45
N LYS A 105 -11.29 -7.21 -8.82
CA LYS A 105 -12.37 -7.50 -7.88
C LYS A 105 -12.00 -8.55 -6.84
N GLU A 106 -11.35 -9.64 -7.25
CA GLU A 106 -10.91 -10.67 -6.31
C GLU A 106 -9.76 -10.18 -5.43
N TYR A 107 -8.91 -9.29 -5.93
CA TYR A 107 -7.90 -8.64 -5.11
C TYR A 107 -8.50 -7.74 -4.02
N GLU A 108 -9.58 -7.00 -4.30
CA GLU A 108 -10.32 -6.25 -3.26
C GLU A 108 -10.83 -7.17 -2.16
N ARG A 109 -11.35 -8.36 -2.52
CA ARG A 109 -11.80 -9.37 -1.56
C ARG A 109 -10.64 -9.82 -0.66
N VAL A 110 -9.47 -10.12 -1.24
CA VAL A 110 -8.29 -10.53 -0.47
C VAL A 110 -7.87 -9.44 0.51
N VAL A 111 -7.79 -8.19 0.07
CA VAL A 111 -7.46 -7.06 0.95
C VAL A 111 -8.47 -6.92 2.08
N LYS A 112 -9.77 -7.05 1.80
CA LYS A 112 -10.83 -7.00 2.81
C LYS A 112 -10.64 -8.07 3.89
N GLU A 113 -10.32 -9.31 3.50
CA GLU A 113 -10.06 -10.42 4.44
C GLU A 113 -8.78 -10.21 5.27
N VAL A 114 -7.75 -9.60 4.69
CA VAL A 114 -6.53 -9.26 5.43
C VAL A 114 -6.80 -8.18 6.48
N ARG A 115 -7.58 -7.16 6.11
CA ARG A 115 -7.98 -6.07 7.02
C ARG A 115 -8.91 -6.55 8.14
N SER A 116 -9.84 -7.47 7.85
CA SER A 116 -10.74 -8.02 8.88
C SER A 116 -9.98 -8.84 9.92
N LYS A 117 -9.03 -9.69 9.49
CA LYS A 117 -8.15 -10.45 10.38
C LYS A 117 -7.21 -9.54 11.18
N ALA A 118 -6.72 -8.46 10.56
CA ALA A 118 -5.90 -7.46 11.24
C ALA A 118 -6.62 -6.81 12.42
N ALA A 119 -7.90 -6.45 12.25
CA ALA A 119 -8.73 -5.83 13.30
C ALA A 119 -8.97 -6.77 14.49
N THR A 120 -8.86 -8.09 14.31
CA THR A 120 -9.05 -9.09 15.38
C THR A 120 -7.79 -9.38 16.20
N THR A 121 -6.61 -8.89 15.78
CA THR A 121 -5.35 -9.16 16.49
C THR A 121 -5.06 -8.04 17.51
N THR A 122 -5.79 -8.02 18.62
CA THR A 122 -5.37 -7.26 19.80
C THR A 122 -4.05 -7.85 20.30
N PRO A 123 -3.02 -7.05 20.66
CA PRO A 123 -1.76 -7.60 21.16
C PRO A 123 -2.04 -8.45 22.41
N GLN A 124 -1.95 -9.77 22.27
CA GLN A 124 -1.97 -10.67 23.41
C GLN A 124 -0.73 -10.34 24.24
N ARG A 125 -0.96 -9.76 25.42
CA ARG A 125 0.09 -9.58 26.42
C ARG A 125 0.78 -10.94 26.62
N PRO A 126 2.11 -11.01 26.64
CA PRO A 126 2.81 -12.27 26.81
C PRO A 126 2.32 -12.92 28.10
N ILE A 127 1.71 -14.10 27.96
CA ILE A 127 1.28 -14.91 29.10
C ILE A 127 2.58 -15.28 29.83
N LYS A 128 2.79 -14.69 31.02
CA LYS A 128 3.92 -15.05 31.87
C LYS A 128 3.77 -16.53 32.21
N ARG A 129 4.60 -17.36 31.60
CA ARG A 129 4.74 -18.77 31.97
C ARG A 129 5.23 -18.78 33.42
N LYS A 130 4.40 -19.27 34.36
CA LYS A 130 4.88 -19.62 35.69
C LYS A 130 5.80 -20.83 35.51
N VAL A 131 7.08 -20.61 35.82
CA VAL A 131 8.07 -21.68 36.02
C VAL A 131 7.95 -22.13 37.46
#